data_AF-A0A0D6KJE3-F1
#
_entry.id   AF-A0A0D6KJE3-F1
#
_cell.length_a   1.000
_cell.length_b   1.000
_cell.length_c   1.000
_cell.angle_alpha   90.00
_cell.angle_beta   90.00
_cell.angle_gamma   90.00
#
_symmetry.space_group_name_H-M   'P 1'
#
loop_
_entity.id
_entity.type
_entity.pdbx_description
1 polymer ?
#
loop_
_entity_poly.entity_id
_entity_poly.type
_entity_poly.pdbx_seq_one_letter_code
_entity_poly.pdbx_strand_id
1 'polypeptide(L)'
;MILIIGLALLTTIIVLYSLVLNMKSSSNKSYAPTWKPAKEIVNAPLFKKVLAHASTNKLDDQAVKVIPISSSDGIHVFVFDFHAPQICGAGGCLYQVYHESGKLLLQVMANPHLPPKEDLIRVSSRDIQVFPCLIFTQTTDMENIVSRTDYCFDSGRYTRFGETWTGIGSLGN
;
A
#
# COMPACT_ATOMS: atom_id res chain seq x y z
N MET A 1 16.84 -25.31 48.54
CA MET A 1 17.40 -25.51 47.18
C MET A 1 16.32 -25.93 46.18
N ILE A 2 15.56 -27.00 46.45
CA ILE A 2 14.48 -27.49 45.55
C ILE A 2 13.39 -26.43 45.27
N LEU A 3 12.97 -25.66 46.29
CA LEU A 3 11.96 -24.60 46.14
C LEU A 3 12.42 -23.45 45.21
N ILE A 4 13.70 -23.10 45.27
CA ILE A 4 14.29 -22.00 44.49
C ILE A 4 14.42 -22.42 43.01
N ILE A 5 14.79 -23.69 42.77
CA ILE A 5 14.86 -24.26 41.42
C ILE A 5 13.46 -24.33 40.79
N GLY A 6 12.43 -24.69 41.57
CA GLY A 6 11.04 -24.70 41.11
C GLY A 6 10.52 -23.32 40.70
N LEU A 7 10.83 -22.28 41.48
CA LEU A 7 10.45 -20.90 41.16
C LEU A 7 11.15 -20.37 39.89
N ALA A 8 12.44 -20.67 39.72
CA ALA A 8 13.19 -20.25 38.52
C ALA A 8 12.60 -20.88 37.24
N LEU A 9 12.29 -22.19 37.27
CA LEU A 9 11.66 -22.89 36.15
C LEU A 9 10.29 -22.31 35.79
N LEU A 10 9.48 -21.96 36.80
CA LEU A 10 8.17 -21.35 36.58
C LEU A 10 8.28 -19.99 35.87
N THR A 11 9.23 -19.15 36.30
CA THR A 11 9.45 -17.83 35.66
C THR A 11 9.92 -17.94 34.22
N THR A 12 10.81 -18.89 33.89
CA THR A 12 11.25 -19.11 32.51
C THR A 12 10.11 -19.57 31.61
N ILE A 13 9.22 -20.44 32.10
CA ILE A 13 8.06 -20.90 31.33
C ILE A 13 7.10 -19.74 31.06
N ILE A 14 6.84 -18.86 32.05
CA ILE A 14 5.98 -17.70 31.89
C ILE A 14 6.56 -16.72 30.86
N VAL A 15 7.87 -16.46 30.91
CA VAL A 15 8.55 -15.57 29.95
C VAL A 15 8.50 -16.14 28.53
N LEU A 16 8.76 -17.45 28.37
CA LEU A 16 8.65 -18.13 27.07
C LEU A 16 7.22 -18.12 26.54
N TYR A 17 6.22 -18.38 27.39
CA TYR A 17 4.81 -18.35 27.00
C TYR A 17 4.37 -16.95 26.58
N SER A 18 4.85 -15.92 27.28
CA SER A 18 4.62 -14.51 26.94
C SER A 18 5.26 -14.13 25.60
N LEU A 19 6.44 -14.67 25.29
CA LEU A 19 7.11 -14.44 24.00
C LEU A 19 6.35 -15.07 22.83
N VAL A 20 5.82 -16.29 23.01
CA VAL A 20 5.06 -17.02 21.98
C VAL A 20 3.68 -16.39 21.76
N LEU A 21 3.01 -15.91 22.81
CA LEU A 21 1.69 -15.27 22.70
C LEU A 21 1.73 -13.90 21.99
N ASN A 22 2.87 -13.21 22.00
CA ASN A 22 3.07 -11.95 21.27
C ASN A 22 3.34 -12.16 19.77
N MET A 23 3.47 -13.41 19.29
CA MET A 23 3.58 -13.73 17.86
C MET A 23 2.23 -14.01 17.19
N LYS A 24 1.13 -13.44 17.70
CA LYS A 24 -0.11 -13.34 16.92
C LYS A 24 0.13 -12.41 15.74
N SER A 25 0.57 -12.98 14.63
CA SER A 25 0.52 -12.36 13.31
C SER A 25 -0.93 -11.96 13.05
N SER A 26 -1.25 -10.69 13.30
CA SER A 26 -2.52 -10.11 12.90
C SER A 26 -2.62 -10.31 11.39
N SER A 27 -3.50 -11.22 10.95
CA SER A 27 -3.84 -11.32 9.54
C SER A 27 -4.56 -10.02 9.18
N ASN A 28 -3.79 -9.01 8.80
CA ASN A 28 -4.33 -7.73 8.42
C ASN A 28 -5.09 -7.97 7.13
N LYS A 29 -6.42 -7.89 7.21
CA LYS A 29 -7.26 -7.97 6.02
C LYS A 29 -6.84 -6.82 5.11
N SER A 30 -6.75 -7.10 3.82
CA SER A 30 -6.51 -6.09 2.80
C SER A 30 -7.51 -6.29 1.70
N TYR A 31 -7.91 -5.21 1.06
CA TYR A 31 -8.86 -5.25 -0.05
C TYR A 31 -8.27 -4.58 -1.28
N ALA A 32 -8.75 -5.02 -2.44
CA ALA A 32 -8.46 -4.39 -3.71
C ALA A 32 -9.43 -3.22 -3.93
N PRO A 33 -8.96 -1.96 -3.92
CA PRO A 33 -9.82 -0.82 -4.21
C PRO A 33 -10.16 -0.75 -5.70
N THR A 34 -11.27 -0.08 -6.03
CA THR A 34 -11.73 0.09 -7.41
C THR A 34 -11.17 1.36 -8.03
N TRP A 35 -10.60 1.25 -9.23
CA TRP A 35 -10.22 2.40 -10.05
C TRP A 35 -11.45 3.11 -10.61
N LYS A 36 -11.45 4.45 -10.53
CA LYS A 36 -12.51 5.32 -11.04
C LYS A 36 -11.94 6.41 -11.94
N PRO A 37 -12.72 7.00 -12.85
CA PRO A 37 -12.28 8.16 -13.63
C PRO A 37 -11.90 9.32 -12.69
N ALA A 38 -10.68 9.85 -12.81
CA ALA A 38 -10.19 10.86 -11.88
C ALA A 38 -11.00 12.16 -11.94
N LYS A 39 -11.43 12.55 -13.15
CA LYS A 39 -12.21 13.77 -13.42
C LYS A 39 -13.59 13.78 -12.73
N GLU A 40 -14.14 12.60 -12.42
CA GLU A 40 -15.45 12.45 -11.77
C GLU A 40 -15.36 12.46 -10.24
N ILE A 41 -14.22 12.04 -9.70
CA ILE A 41 -14.05 11.81 -8.25
C ILE A 41 -13.28 12.94 -7.59
N VAL A 42 -12.33 13.53 -8.30
CA VAL A 42 -11.39 14.51 -7.75
C VAL A 42 -11.85 15.92 -8.08
N ASN A 43 -11.74 16.85 -7.13
CA ASN A 43 -12.04 18.25 -7.40
C ASN A 43 -11.11 18.84 -8.50
N ALA A 44 -11.64 19.78 -9.28
CA ALA A 44 -10.91 20.36 -10.41
C ALA A 44 -9.55 21.01 -10.03
N PRO A 45 -9.42 21.74 -8.90
CA PRO A 45 -8.12 22.28 -8.48
C PRO A 45 -7.04 21.22 -8.28
N LEU A 46 -7.37 20.12 -7.59
CA LEU A 46 -6.45 19.01 -7.35
C LEU A 46 -6.10 18.32 -8.67
N PHE A 47 -7.11 18.01 -9.49
CA PHE A 47 -6.88 17.34 -10.77
C PHE A 47 -5.96 18.15 -11.69
N LYS A 48 -6.16 19.48 -11.78
CA LYS A 48 -5.26 20.37 -12.53
C LYS A 48 -3.83 20.35 -11.99
N LYS A 49 -3.67 20.32 -10.66
CA LYS A 49 -2.34 20.26 -10.02
C LYS A 49 -1.61 18.95 -10.33
N VAL A 50 -2.33 17.84 -10.32
CA VAL A 50 -1.81 16.50 -10.64
C VAL A 50 -1.32 16.45 -12.08
N LEU A 51 -2.14 16.90 -13.04
CA LEU A 51 -1.76 16.95 -14.45
C LEU A 51 -0.55 17.85 -14.71
N ALA A 52 -0.47 19.01 -14.04
CA ALA A 52 0.67 19.92 -14.16
C ALA A 52 1.97 19.29 -13.63
N HIS A 53 1.89 18.52 -12.53
CA HIS A 53 3.07 17.91 -11.90
C HIS A 53 3.62 16.73 -12.72
N ALA A 54 2.76 15.99 -13.41
CA ALA A 54 3.16 14.87 -14.27
C ALA A 54 3.97 15.31 -15.52
N SER A 55 4.24 16.61 -15.69
CA SER A 55 5.26 17.20 -16.57
C SER A 55 5.22 16.72 -18.04
N THR A 56 4.04 16.30 -18.50
CA THR A 56 3.84 15.81 -19.86
C THR A 56 2.68 16.55 -20.51
N ASN A 57 2.99 17.40 -21.49
CA ASN A 57 2.02 18.24 -22.22
C ASN A 57 1.01 17.44 -23.09
N LYS A 58 0.93 16.12 -22.91
CA LYS A 58 0.15 15.19 -23.74
C LYS A 58 -0.62 14.15 -22.92
N LEU A 59 -0.85 14.38 -21.64
CA LEU A 59 -1.75 13.50 -20.89
C LEU A 59 -3.18 13.67 -21.38
N ASP A 60 -3.79 12.56 -21.76
CA ASP A 60 -5.23 12.50 -21.98
C ASP A 60 -5.92 12.55 -20.61
N ASP A 61 -6.65 13.63 -20.34
CA ASP A 61 -7.31 13.84 -19.06
C ASP A 61 -8.44 12.82 -18.82
N GLN A 62 -8.98 12.21 -19.88
CA GLN A 62 -10.01 11.17 -19.81
C GLN A 62 -9.43 9.81 -19.42
N ALA A 63 -8.14 9.58 -19.68
CA ALA A 63 -7.48 8.32 -19.39
C ALA A 63 -7.04 8.19 -17.92
N VAL A 64 -6.93 9.32 -17.20
CA VAL A 64 -6.45 9.33 -15.81
C VAL A 64 -7.49 8.69 -14.88
N LYS A 65 -7.04 7.68 -14.14
CA LYS A 65 -7.81 6.97 -13.13
C LYS A 65 -7.30 7.28 -11.74
N VAL A 66 -8.18 7.06 -10.77
CA VAL A 66 -7.90 7.28 -9.36
C VAL A 66 -8.48 6.16 -8.51
N ILE A 67 -7.77 5.79 -7.45
CA ILE A 67 -8.32 5.09 -6.30
C ILE A 67 -8.53 6.13 -5.18
N PRO A 68 -9.77 6.40 -4.75
CA PRO A 68 -10.03 7.17 -3.56
C PRO A 68 -9.88 6.31 -2.31
N ILE A 69 -9.19 6.81 -1.30
CA ILE A 69 -8.98 6.16 -0.01
C ILE A 69 -9.36 7.16 1.07
N SER A 70 -10.31 6.78 1.92
CA SER A 70 -10.75 7.63 3.02
C SER A 70 -10.04 7.24 4.31
N SER A 71 -9.64 8.25 5.08
CA SER A 71 -9.32 8.10 6.50
C SER A 71 -10.59 7.89 7.33
N SER A 72 -10.39 7.50 8.60
CA SER A 72 -11.46 7.48 9.62
C SER A 72 -12.14 8.84 9.78
N ASP A 73 -11.39 9.92 9.57
CA ASP A 73 -11.82 11.29 9.87
C ASP A 73 -12.46 11.98 8.65
N GLY A 74 -12.74 11.21 7.59
CA GLY A 74 -13.38 11.69 6.36
C GLY A 74 -12.45 12.43 5.39
N ILE A 75 -11.17 12.58 5.74
CA ILE A 75 -10.14 13.13 4.85
C ILE A 75 -9.76 12.10 3.80
N HIS A 76 -9.62 12.52 2.54
CA HIS A 76 -9.29 11.62 1.43
C HIS A 76 -7.84 11.73 0.95
N VAL A 77 -7.28 10.59 0.56
CA VAL A 77 -6.10 10.47 -0.29
C VAL A 77 -6.46 9.77 -1.59
N PHE A 78 -5.74 10.13 -2.64
CA PHE A 78 -6.04 9.73 -4.01
C PHE A 78 -4.79 9.13 -4.64
N VAL A 79 -4.86 7.87 -5.05
CA VAL A 79 -3.79 7.21 -5.82
C VAL A 79 -4.11 7.38 -7.30
N PHE A 80 -3.27 8.12 -8.03
CA PHE A 80 -3.44 8.39 -9.45
C PHE A 80 -2.69 7.38 -10.31
N ASP A 81 -3.38 6.88 -11.32
CA ASP A 81 -2.84 6.20 -12.49
C ASP A 81 -3.12 7.10 -13.71
N PHE A 82 -2.07 7.61 -14.34
CA PHE A 82 -2.22 8.50 -15.48
C PHE A 82 -2.51 7.75 -16.79
N HIS A 83 -2.36 6.42 -16.80
CA HIS A 83 -2.61 5.55 -17.95
C HIS A 83 -1.92 6.02 -19.24
N ALA A 84 -0.71 6.56 -19.10
CA ALA A 84 0.00 7.28 -20.14
C ALA A 84 1.34 6.59 -20.44
N PRO A 85 1.49 5.93 -21.60
CA PRO A 85 2.73 5.21 -21.94
C PRO A 85 3.99 6.08 -21.86
N GLN A 86 3.88 7.38 -22.14
CA GLN A 86 4.98 8.34 -22.09
C GLN A 86 5.57 8.60 -20.70
N ILE A 87 4.85 8.25 -19.63
CA ILE A 87 5.35 8.32 -18.25
C ILE A 87 5.67 6.94 -17.67
N CYS A 88 5.52 5.89 -18.49
CA CYS A 88 5.98 4.55 -18.16
C CYS A 88 7.39 4.35 -18.75
N GLY A 89 8.24 3.62 -18.05
CA GLY A 89 9.58 3.26 -18.48
C GLY A 89 9.89 1.81 -18.17
N ALA A 90 11.17 1.44 -18.22
CA ALA A 90 11.61 0.07 -17.93
C ALA A 90 11.21 -0.42 -16.52
N GLY A 91 11.07 0.49 -15.56
CA GLY A 91 10.64 0.19 -14.18
C GLY A 91 9.12 0.17 -13.96
N GLY A 92 8.31 0.25 -15.01
CA GLY A 92 6.85 0.33 -14.92
C GLY A 92 6.30 1.74 -15.11
N CYS A 93 5.08 1.97 -14.63
CA CYS A 93 4.35 3.23 -14.74
C CYS A 93 4.42 4.04 -13.46
N LEU A 94 4.32 5.36 -13.60
CA LEU A 94 4.32 6.29 -12.48
C LEU A 94 2.96 6.31 -11.77
N TYR A 95 2.96 6.04 -10.46
CA TYR A 95 1.82 6.23 -9.57
C TYR A 95 2.15 7.32 -8.56
N GLN A 96 1.19 8.21 -8.32
CA GLN A 96 1.32 9.30 -7.35
C GLN A 96 0.16 9.30 -6.38
N VAL A 97 0.45 9.51 -5.10
CA VAL A 97 -0.56 9.60 -4.05
C VAL A 97 -0.65 11.04 -3.57
N TYR A 98 -1.84 11.62 -3.62
CA TYR A 98 -2.08 12.98 -3.16
C TYR A 98 -3.08 13.02 -2.02
N HIS A 99 -2.83 13.92 -1.06
CA HIS A 99 -3.85 14.39 -0.13
C HIS A 99 -4.89 15.24 -0.87
N GLU A 100 -6.13 15.28 -0.39
CA GLU A 100 -7.20 16.12 -0.96
C GLU A 100 -6.83 17.62 -1.04
N SER A 101 -5.96 18.11 -0.16
CA SER A 101 -5.38 19.48 -0.23
C SER A 101 -4.44 19.70 -1.42
N GLY A 102 -4.07 18.65 -2.14
CA GLY A 102 -3.08 18.63 -3.22
C GLY A 102 -1.63 18.54 -2.78
N LYS A 103 -1.36 18.06 -1.56
CA LYS A 103 -0.01 17.70 -1.14
C LYS A 103 0.35 16.33 -1.72
N LEU A 104 1.48 16.21 -2.41
CA LEU A 104 2.02 14.93 -2.85
C LEU A 104 2.54 14.16 -1.62
N LEU A 105 2.08 12.92 -1.45
CA LEU A 105 2.38 12.05 -0.30
C LEU A 105 3.27 10.85 -0.68
N LEU A 106 3.17 10.35 -1.91
CA LEU A 106 3.99 9.25 -2.43
C LEU A 106 4.19 9.40 -3.93
N GLN A 107 5.35 8.98 -4.41
CA GLN A 107 5.61 8.74 -5.81
C GLN A 107 6.32 7.40 -5.94
N VAL A 108 5.80 6.51 -6.78
CA VAL A 108 6.34 5.16 -6.96
C VAL A 108 6.22 4.72 -8.42
N MET A 109 7.24 4.03 -8.92
CA MET A 109 7.18 3.35 -10.20
C MET A 109 6.75 1.91 -9.93
N ALA A 110 5.71 1.45 -10.63
CA ALA A 110 5.17 0.11 -10.44
C ALA A 110 4.75 -0.49 -11.79
N ASN A 111 5.03 -1.77 -12.01
CA ASN A 111 4.59 -2.49 -13.19
C ASN A 111 3.12 -2.92 -13.05
N PRO A 112 2.18 -2.41 -13.89
CA PRO A 112 0.79 -2.83 -13.84
C PRO A 112 0.54 -4.24 -14.40
N HIS A 113 1.51 -4.81 -15.12
CA HIS A 113 1.37 -6.14 -15.73
C HIS A 113 1.73 -7.21 -14.70
N LEU A 114 0.74 -7.59 -13.90
CA LEU A 114 0.87 -8.64 -12.90
C LEU A 114 0.33 -9.99 -13.39
N PRO A 115 0.75 -11.11 -12.77
CA PRO A 115 0.14 -12.40 -13.01
C PRO A 115 -1.37 -12.37 -12.72
N PRO A 116 -2.15 -13.30 -13.31
CA PRO A 116 -3.59 -13.36 -13.07
C PRO A 116 -3.91 -13.46 -11.58
N LYS A 117 -4.99 -12.78 -11.16
CA LYS A 117 -5.52 -12.75 -9.78
C LYS A 117 -4.68 -11.96 -8.77
N GLU A 118 -3.66 -11.23 -9.22
CA GLU A 118 -2.96 -10.25 -8.37
C GLU A 118 -3.45 -8.83 -8.62
N ASP A 119 -3.62 -8.08 -7.54
CA ASP A 119 -3.94 -6.66 -7.59
C ASP A 119 -2.65 -5.84 -7.45
N LEU A 120 -2.48 -4.83 -8.31
CA LEU A 120 -1.33 -3.92 -8.24
C LEU A 120 -1.25 -3.22 -6.88
N ILE A 121 -2.40 -2.77 -6.40
CA ILE A 121 -2.52 -2.01 -5.17
C ILE A 121 -3.59 -2.66 -4.33
N ARG A 122 -3.25 -2.93 -3.07
CA ARG A 122 -4.22 -3.28 -2.02
C ARG A 122 -4.13 -2.28 -0.89
N VAL A 123 -5.23 -2.10 -0.18
CA VAL A 123 -5.31 -1.20 0.97
C VAL A 123 -5.46 -2.05 2.23
N SER A 124 -4.57 -1.83 3.21
CA SER A 124 -4.67 -2.52 4.48
C SER A 124 -5.90 -2.05 5.27
N SER A 125 -6.57 -2.93 5.99
CA SER A 125 -7.70 -2.57 6.86
C SER A 125 -7.28 -2.04 8.23
N ARG A 126 -6.05 -1.50 8.40
CA ARG A 126 -5.58 -1.10 9.73
C ARG A 126 -6.27 0.19 10.18
N ASP A 127 -7.05 0.10 11.25
CA ASP A 127 -7.79 1.22 11.86
C ASP A 127 -6.93 2.16 12.75
N ILE A 128 -5.64 1.86 12.93
CA ILE A 128 -4.80 2.53 13.94
C ILE A 128 -4.08 3.76 13.37
N GLN A 129 -4.00 3.90 12.04
CA GLN A 129 -3.32 5.01 11.36
C GLN A 129 -4.32 5.97 10.72
N VAL A 130 -3.93 7.24 10.59
CA VAL A 130 -4.75 8.28 9.90
C VAL A 130 -5.13 7.84 8.49
N PHE A 131 -4.19 7.21 7.77
CA PHE A 131 -4.47 6.59 6.48
C PHE A 131 -4.01 5.13 6.49
N PRO A 132 -4.74 4.22 5.83
CA PRO A 132 -4.31 2.83 5.70
C PRO A 132 -3.03 2.72 4.87
N CYS A 133 -2.24 1.67 5.14
CA CYS A 133 -1.08 1.35 4.32
C CYS A 133 -1.50 0.90 2.92
N LEU A 134 -0.70 1.28 1.92
CA LEU A 134 -0.81 0.84 0.55
C LEU A 134 0.17 -0.30 0.31
N ILE A 135 -0.32 -1.39 -0.25
CA ILE A 135 0.47 -2.58 -0.56
C ILE A 135 0.63 -2.63 -2.07
N PHE A 136 1.85 -2.37 -2.56
CA PHE A 136 2.17 -2.48 -3.98
C PHE A 136 2.71 -3.87 -4.28
N THR A 137 2.02 -4.60 -5.15
CA THR A 137 2.42 -5.92 -5.63
C THR A 137 3.26 -5.78 -6.88
N GLN A 138 4.42 -6.44 -6.96
CA GLN A 138 5.31 -6.43 -8.12
C GLN A 138 5.76 -7.85 -8.51
N THR A 139 5.98 -8.06 -9.81
CA THR A 139 6.60 -9.30 -10.32
C THR A 139 8.04 -9.41 -9.82
N THR A 140 8.49 -10.65 -9.59
CA THR A 140 9.89 -10.95 -9.28
C THR A 140 10.49 -11.84 -10.36
N ASP A 141 11.80 -12.02 -10.35
CA ASP A 141 12.49 -12.97 -11.24
C ASP A 141 12.26 -14.44 -10.85
N MET A 142 11.63 -14.67 -9.69
CA MET A 142 11.31 -16.01 -9.20
C MET A 142 9.95 -16.46 -9.73
N GLU A 143 9.91 -17.68 -10.26
CA GLU A 143 8.68 -18.27 -10.77
C GLU A 143 7.62 -18.35 -9.67
N ASN A 144 6.39 -17.92 -9.99
CA ASN A 144 5.23 -17.94 -9.11
C ASN A 144 5.37 -17.13 -7.81
N ILE A 145 6.34 -16.22 -7.71
CA ILE A 145 6.53 -15.34 -6.55
C ILE A 145 6.32 -13.88 -6.96
N VAL A 146 5.60 -13.14 -6.12
CA VAL A 146 5.46 -11.69 -6.24
C VAL A 146 5.92 -11.02 -4.95
N SER A 147 6.53 -9.84 -5.07
CA SER A 147 6.88 -9.01 -3.93
C SER A 147 5.72 -8.08 -3.59
N ARG A 148 5.57 -7.77 -2.30
CA ARG A 148 4.51 -6.91 -1.77
C ARG A 148 5.14 -5.92 -0.82
N THR A 149 5.24 -4.68 -1.27
CA THR A 149 5.85 -3.60 -0.51
C THR A 149 4.76 -2.80 0.19
N ASP A 150 4.87 -2.71 1.52
CA ASP A 150 4.00 -1.89 2.36
C ASP A 150 4.52 -0.44 2.39
N TYR A 151 3.65 0.48 2.01
CA TYR A 151 3.84 1.92 2.20
C TYR A 151 2.84 2.40 3.24
N CYS A 152 3.31 2.84 4.40
CA CYS A 152 2.46 3.31 5.49
C CYS A 152 2.62 4.82 5.68
N PHE A 153 1.55 5.47 6.11
CA PHE A 153 1.56 6.92 6.33
C PHE A 153 2.26 7.24 7.65
N ASP A 154 3.36 7.97 7.56
CA ASP A 154 4.13 8.43 8.70
C ASP A 154 4.65 9.85 8.45
N SER A 155 4.56 10.70 9.47
CA SER A 155 5.15 12.05 9.46
C SER A 155 4.74 12.89 8.24
N GLY A 156 3.48 12.75 7.81
CA GLY A 156 2.90 13.56 6.75
C GLY A 156 3.17 13.10 5.31
N ARG A 157 3.67 11.88 5.11
CA ARG A 157 3.88 11.23 3.79
C ARG A 157 3.76 9.71 3.90
N TYR A 158 3.69 9.01 2.78
CA TYR A 158 3.83 7.55 2.78
C TYR A 158 5.31 7.18 2.73
N THR A 159 5.72 6.23 3.57
CA THR A 159 7.09 5.71 3.62
C THR A 159 7.08 4.20 3.46
N ARG A 160 8.13 3.65 2.85
CA ARG A 160 8.31 2.20 2.73
C ARG A 160 8.53 1.60 4.12
N PHE A 161 7.59 0.78 4.57
CA PHE A 161 7.62 0.14 5.87
C PHE A 161 8.28 -1.24 5.82
N GLY A 162 7.96 -2.03 4.80
CA GLY A 162 8.46 -3.39 4.68
C GLY A 162 8.15 -4.01 3.33
N GLU A 163 8.70 -5.20 3.09
CA GLU A 163 8.43 -5.98 1.89
C GLU A 163 8.33 -7.46 2.25
N THR A 164 7.35 -8.13 1.66
CA THR A 164 7.13 -9.57 1.80
C THR A 164 7.07 -10.22 0.43
N TRP A 165 7.52 -11.47 0.36
CA TRP A 165 7.60 -12.23 -0.87
C TRP A 165 6.71 -13.45 -0.68
N THR A 166 5.69 -13.61 -1.50
CA THR A 166 4.76 -14.73 -1.35
C THR A 166 4.33 -15.27 -2.70
N GLY A 167 3.79 -16.48 -2.70
CA GLY A 167 3.24 -17.12 -3.89
C GLY A 167 2.09 -16.31 -4.50
N ILE A 168 1.92 -16.41 -5.81
CA ILE A 168 0.75 -15.87 -6.51
C ILE A 168 -0.53 -16.45 -5.89
N GLY A 169 -1.53 -15.61 -5.64
CA GLY A 169 -2.82 -15.97 -5.07
C GLY A 169 -2.85 -16.09 -3.54
N SER A 170 -1.73 -15.91 -2.84
CA SER A 170 -1.65 -16.12 -1.38
C SER A 170 -2.45 -15.12 -0.54
N LEU A 171 -2.90 -14.00 -1.12
CA LEU A 171 -3.73 -12.98 -0.44
C LEU A 171 -5.24 -13.11 -0.71
N GLY A 172 -5.67 -14.15 -1.44
CA GLY A 172 -7.08 -14.44 -1.66
C GLY A 172 -7.65 -15.30 -0.54
N ASN A 173 -8.12 -14.68 0.55
CA ASN A 173 -9.07 -15.24 1.52
C ASN A 173 -9.85 -14.11 2.21
#